data_AF-A0A5K4F587-F1
#
_entry.id   AF-A0A5K4F587-F1
#
_cell.length_a   1.000
_cell.length_b   1.000
_cell.length_c   1.000
_cell.angle_alpha   90.00
_cell.angle_beta   90.00
_cell.angle_gamma   90.00
#
_symmetry.space_group_name_H-M   'P 1'
#
loop_
_entity.id
_entity.type
_entity.pdbx_description
1 polymer ?
#
loop_
_entity_poly.entity_id
_entity_poly.type
_entity_poly.pdbx_seq_one_letter_code
_entity_poly.pdbx_strand_id
1 'polypeptide(L)'
;MESIKIKPIHRDYIILYRLIIIILYTISSYLGYFYLYPNDESMQLLRIIHLWKYFTCITMTLNAVYFITTIPLQYFNHDNIRSYQFLVVFTFNMTMMLYYWGAFFYDPKIISDIEDLINLPLWYNNLCHIIPPITLIIDAWLCHPKIVSFYNTLKIVGFIGIIYNLYLETGILLWNTSPYPEFLKYTIFYRYLNYALTWSITIRFILLGKTFVTYLNKTNLNKQTTKIKEN
;
A
#
# COMPACT_ATOMS: atom_id res chain seq x y z
N MET A 1 28.01 4.41 -8.46
CA MET A 1 27.14 3.20 -8.47
C MET A 1 26.66 3.03 -9.90
N GLU A 2 27.23 2.08 -10.65
CA GLU A 2 26.71 1.71 -11.98
C GLU A 2 25.27 1.24 -11.82
N SER A 3 24.36 1.82 -12.61
CA SER A 3 22.98 1.34 -12.66
C SER A 3 22.98 -0.05 -13.29
N ILE A 4 22.38 -1.01 -12.58
CA ILE A 4 22.24 -2.39 -13.03
C ILE A 4 21.50 -2.38 -14.38
N LYS A 5 22.21 -2.70 -15.48
CA LYS A 5 21.58 -2.93 -16.79
C LYS A 5 20.83 -4.25 -16.74
N ILE A 6 19.53 -4.18 -16.45
CA ILE A 6 18.60 -5.32 -16.56
C ILE A 6 18.65 -5.80 -18.03
N LYS A 7 19.02 -7.07 -18.26
CA LYS A 7 19.02 -7.65 -19.61
C LYS A 7 17.65 -7.44 -20.27
N PRO A 8 17.56 -7.10 -21.56
CA PRO A 8 16.31 -6.69 -22.22
C PRO A 8 15.17 -7.71 -22.02
N ILE A 9 15.47 -9.01 -22.12
CA ILE A 9 14.51 -10.10 -21.89
C ILE A 9 13.86 -10.00 -20.49
N HIS A 10 14.64 -9.66 -19.45
CA HIS A 10 14.13 -9.56 -18.08
C HIS A 10 13.23 -8.33 -17.89
N ARG A 11 13.43 -7.28 -18.69
CA ARG A 11 12.61 -6.06 -18.63
C ARG A 11 11.20 -6.32 -19.14
N ASP A 12 11.05 -7.06 -20.23
CA ASP A 12 9.74 -7.34 -20.84
C ASP A 12 8.87 -8.21 -19.92
N TYR A 13 9.47 -9.20 -19.26
CA TYR A 13 8.77 -10.01 -18.25
C TYR A 13 8.29 -9.17 -17.06
N ILE A 14 9.08 -8.20 -16.59
CA ILE A 14 8.67 -7.30 -15.49
C ILE A 14 7.50 -6.43 -15.94
N ILE A 15 7.51 -5.93 -17.18
CA ILE A 15 6.40 -5.14 -17.72
C ILE A 15 5.14 -5.99 -17.81
N LEU A 16 5.23 -7.20 -18.36
CA LEU A 16 4.11 -8.13 -18.46
C LEU A 16 3.52 -8.47 -17.09
N TYR A 17 4.38 -8.77 -16.11
CA TYR A 17 3.98 -8.99 -14.72
C TYR A 17 3.16 -7.81 -14.18
N ARG A 18 3.66 -6.58 -14.35
CA ARG A 18 2.98 -5.37 -13.85
C ARG A 18 1.65 -5.13 -14.54
N LEU A 19 1.56 -5.38 -15.86
CA LEU A 19 0.30 -5.30 -16.60
C LEU A 19 -0.74 -6.29 -16.06
N ILE A 20 -0.34 -7.53 -15.76
CA ILE A 20 -1.22 -8.52 -15.14
C ILE A 20 -1.71 -8.02 -13.77
N ILE A 21 -0.81 -7.48 -12.94
CA ILE A 21 -1.18 -6.92 -11.64
C ILE A 21 -2.16 -5.75 -11.76
N ILE A 22 -1.97 -4.84 -12.73
CA ILE A 22 -2.92 -3.75 -13.00
C ILE A 22 -4.29 -4.30 -13.36
N ILE A 23 -4.36 -5.29 -14.25
CA ILE A 23 -5.63 -5.92 -14.65
C ILE A 23 -6.33 -6.53 -13.42
N LEU A 24 -5.59 -7.25 -12.57
CA LEU A 24 -6.13 -7.85 -11.36
C LEU A 24 -6.64 -6.79 -10.37
N TYR A 25 -5.95 -5.67 -10.18
CA TYR A 25 -6.42 -4.57 -9.34
C TYR A 25 -7.67 -3.89 -9.91
N THR A 26 -7.73 -3.72 -11.23
CA THR A 26 -8.93 -3.15 -11.89
C THR A 26 -10.13 -4.06 -11.71
N ILE A 27 -10.00 -5.36 -11.97
CA ILE A 27 -11.07 -6.35 -11.76
C ILE A 27 -11.47 -6.39 -10.29
N SER A 28 -10.49 -6.43 -9.39
CA SER A 28 -10.76 -6.45 -7.94
C SER A 28 -11.53 -5.21 -7.53
N SER A 29 -11.07 -4.01 -7.91
CA SER A 29 -11.75 -2.75 -7.58
C SER A 29 -13.15 -2.69 -8.16
N TYR A 30 -13.35 -3.25 -9.36
CA TYR A 30 -14.67 -3.37 -9.97
C TYR A 30 -15.60 -4.24 -9.15
N LEU A 31 -15.18 -5.45 -8.80
CA LEU A 31 -15.97 -6.35 -7.95
C LEU A 31 -16.22 -5.75 -6.57
N GLY A 32 -15.22 -5.11 -5.97
CA GLY A 32 -15.32 -4.45 -4.68
C GLY A 32 -16.40 -3.37 -4.65
N TYR A 33 -16.51 -2.57 -5.72
CA TYR A 33 -17.57 -1.57 -5.84
C TYR A 33 -18.96 -2.21 -5.79
N PHE A 34 -19.21 -3.25 -6.60
CA PHE A 34 -20.52 -3.90 -6.66
C PHE A 34 -20.82 -4.76 -5.42
N TYR A 35 -19.80 -5.22 -4.69
CA TYR A 35 -20.03 -5.78 -3.36
C TYR A 35 -20.50 -4.73 -2.36
N LEU A 36 -19.90 -3.53 -2.37
CA LEU A 36 -20.30 -2.45 -1.46
C LEU A 36 -21.68 -1.86 -1.83
N TYR A 37 -21.97 -1.76 -3.13
CA TYR A 37 -23.20 -1.18 -3.66
C TYR A 37 -23.91 -2.17 -4.61
N PRO A 38 -24.54 -3.24 -4.07
CA PRO A 38 -25.11 -4.33 -4.88
C PRO A 38 -26.31 -3.91 -5.74
N ASN A 39 -26.97 -2.80 -5.38
CA ASN A 39 -28.14 -2.29 -6.10
C ASN A 39 -27.79 -1.25 -7.17
N ASP A 40 -26.51 -0.87 -7.31
CA ASP A 40 -26.11 0.10 -8.33
C ASP A 40 -25.99 -0.61 -9.69
N GLU A 41 -26.55 -0.02 -10.74
CA GLU A 41 -26.41 -0.53 -12.11
C GLU A 41 -25.07 -0.15 -12.76
N SER A 42 -24.42 0.90 -12.25
CA SER A 42 -23.15 1.40 -12.76
C SER A 42 -22.34 2.08 -11.66
N MET A 43 -21.03 2.21 -11.89
CA MET A 43 -20.14 2.91 -10.98
C MET A 43 -20.45 4.41 -10.93
N GLN A 44 -20.73 4.91 -9.72
CA GLN A 44 -20.95 6.33 -9.46
C GLN A 44 -19.67 6.95 -8.88
N LEU A 45 -19.15 7.97 -9.58
CA LEU A 45 -17.91 8.66 -9.18
C LEU A 45 -17.97 9.20 -7.74
N LEU A 46 -19.10 9.78 -7.33
CA LEU A 46 -19.26 10.31 -5.97
C LEU A 46 -19.15 9.22 -4.90
N ARG A 47 -19.69 8.02 -5.16
CA ARG A 47 -19.56 6.87 -4.25
C ARG A 47 -18.11 6.39 -4.17
N ILE A 48 -17.42 6.32 -5.31
CA ILE A 48 -15.99 5.97 -5.35
C ILE A 48 -15.16 6.96 -4.53
N ILE A 49 -15.40 8.26 -4.68
CA ILE A 49 -14.73 9.30 -3.88
C ILE A 49 -15.06 9.14 -2.39
N HIS A 50 -16.31 8.83 -2.07
CA HIS A 50 -16.73 8.60 -0.68
C HIS A 50 -16.01 7.40 -0.03
N LEU A 51 -15.70 6.36 -0.80
CA LEU A 51 -14.96 5.19 -0.30
C LEU A 51 -13.53 5.52 0.14
N TRP A 52 -12.92 6.62 -0.33
CA TRP A 52 -11.59 7.06 0.15
C TRP A 52 -11.56 7.47 1.61
N LYS A 53 -12.72 7.54 2.29
CA LYS A 53 -12.78 7.63 3.74
C LYS A 53 -12.12 6.41 4.41
N TYR A 54 -12.19 5.24 3.79
CA TYR A 54 -11.52 4.02 4.25
C TYR A 54 -10.07 4.00 3.78
N PHE A 55 -9.13 3.87 4.72
CA PHE A 55 -7.71 3.86 4.37
C PHE A 55 -7.33 2.68 3.45
N THR A 56 -8.05 1.57 3.50
CA THR A 56 -7.88 0.44 2.57
C THR A 56 -8.10 0.87 1.11
N CYS A 57 -9.09 1.73 0.84
CA CYS A 57 -9.32 2.26 -0.51
C CYS A 57 -8.19 3.20 -0.96
N ILE A 58 -7.61 3.96 -0.02
CA ILE A 58 -6.41 4.77 -0.27
C ILE A 58 -5.22 3.86 -0.61
N THR A 59 -4.97 2.80 0.17
CA THR A 59 -3.86 1.88 -0.12
C THR A 59 -4.04 1.15 -1.45
N MET A 60 -5.27 0.73 -1.78
CA MET A 60 -5.55 0.11 -3.08
C MET A 60 -5.30 1.08 -4.24
N THR A 61 -5.69 2.35 -4.09
CA THR A 61 -5.39 3.41 -5.07
C THR A 61 -3.89 3.63 -5.21
N LEU A 62 -3.15 3.69 -4.10
CA LEU A 62 -1.70 3.82 -4.10
C LEU A 62 -1.02 2.64 -4.80
N ASN A 63 -1.50 1.41 -4.62
CA ASN A 63 -1.01 0.24 -5.37
C ASN A 63 -1.26 0.38 -6.86
N ALA A 64 -2.48 0.74 -7.27
CA ALA A 64 -2.79 0.92 -8.68
C ALA A 64 -1.89 1.99 -9.32
N VAL A 65 -1.74 3.15 -8.66
CA VAL A 65 -0.86 4.24 -9.10
C VAL A 65 0.59 3.77 -9.17
N TYR A 66 1.08 3.00 -8.20
CA TYR A 66 2.43 2.45 -8.22
C TYR A 66 2.66 1.57 -9.45
N PHE A 67 1.80 0.58 -9.70
CA PHE A 67 1.96 -0.35 -10.81
C PHE A 67 1.81 0.34 -12.18
N ILE A 68 0.93 1.33 -12.29
CA ILE A 68 0.78 2.14 -13.51
C ILE A 68 2.04 2.98 -13.76
N THR A 69 2.53 3.69 -12.74
CA THR A 69 3.62 4.66 -12.92
C THR A 69 5.00 4.01 -12.96
N THR A 70 5.20 2.84 -12.37
CA THR A 70 6.50 2.16 -12.39
C THR A 70 6.93 1.73 -13.80
N ILE A 71 5.99 1.49 -14.72
CA ILE A 71 6.28 1.12 -16.11
C ILE A 71 6.99 2.28 -16.84
N PRO A 72 6.39 3.49 -16.98
CA PRO A 72 7.06 4.62 -17.61
C PRO A 72 8.28 5.07 -16.81
N LEU A 73 8.24 5.05 -15.46
CA LEU A 73 9.41 5.45 -14.66
C LEU A 73 10.64 4.57 -14.91
N GLN A 74 10.44 3.27 -15.11
CA GLN A 74 11.52 2.37 -15.53
C GLN A 74 11.97 2.65 -16.97
N TYR A 75 11.06 3.06 -17.85
CA TYR A 75 11.41 3.41 -19.22
C TYR A 75 12.27 4.68 -19.31
N PHE A 76 11.96 5.68 -18.50
CA PHE A 76 12.69 6.96 -18.45
C PHE A 76 13.83 6.98 -17.42
N ASN A 77 14.26 5.81 -16.90
CA ASN A 77 15.35 5.68 -15.91
C ASN A 77 15.16 6.51 -14.62
N HIS A 78 13.92 6.81 -14.23
CA HIS A 78 13.58 7.50 -12.98
C HIS A 78 13.49 6.54 -11.79
N ASP A 79 14.49 5.67 -11.64
CA ASP A 79 14.48 4.59 -10.65
C ASP A 79 14.36 5.09 -9.20
N ASN A 80 14.88 6.29 -8.89
CA ASN A 80 14.78 6.85 -7.55
C ASN A 80 13.32 7.16 -7.19
N ILE A 81 12.55 7.75 -8.13
CA ILE A 81 11.13 8.07 -7.92
C ILE A 81 10.35 6.78 -7.70
N ARG A 82 10.56 5.79 -8.58
CA ARG A 82 9.97 4.45 -8.42
C ARG A 82 10.29 3.83 -7.06
N SER A 83 11.52 3.98 -6.59
CA SER A 83 11.95 3.39 -5.32
C SER A 83 11.35 4.10 -4.10
N TYR A 84 11.15 5.42 -4.18
CA TYR A 84 10.36 6.14 -3.19
C TYR A 84 8.90 5.69 -3.20
N GLN A 85 8.28 5.57 -4.38
CA GLN A 85 6.91 5.07 -4.49
C GLN A 85 6.78 3.67 -3.90
N PHE A 86 7.70 2.75 -4.23
CA PHE A 86 7.74 1.41 -3.65
C PHE A 86 7.73 1.48 -2.12
N LEU A 87 8.64 2.23 -1.50
CA LEU A 87 8.69 2.30 -0.04
C LEU A 87 7.43 2.91 0.57
N VAL A 88 6.85 3.94 -0.05
CA VAL A 88 5.61 4.57 0.43
C VAL A 88 4.46 3.57 0.39
N VAL A 89 4.25 2.92 -0.76
CA VAL A 89 3.16 1.96 -0.95
C VAL A 89 3.36 0.72 -0.10
N PHE A 90 4.58 0.18 -0.02
CA PHE A 90 4.92 -0.93 0.87
C PHE A 90 4.63 -0.60 2.33
N THR A 91 5.04 0.58 2.79
CA THR A 91 4.84 1.00 4.18
C THR A 91 3.35 1.02 4.52
N PHE A 92 2.52 1.71 3.73
CA PHE A 92 1.10 1.82 4.03
C PHE A 92 0.35 0.50 3.92
N ASN A 93 0.69 -0.35 2.95
CA ASN A 93 0.07 -1.67 2.83
C ASN A 93 0.45 -2.58 4.00
N MET A 94 1.70 -2.56 4.45
CA MET A 94 2.12 -3.33 5.63
C MET A 94 1.46 -2.82 6.91
N THR A 95 1.37 -1.49 7.09
CA THR A 95 0.65 -0.89 8.21
C THR A 95 -0.81 -1.33 8.21
N MET A 96 -1.51 -1.24 7.08
CA MET A 96 -2.91 -1.65 6.99
C MET A 96 -3.13 -3.13 7.15
N MET A 97 -2.25 -3.95 6.59
CA MET A 97 -2.29 -5.39 6.80
C MET A 97 -2.20 -5.70 8.31
N LEU A 98 -1.26 -5.07 9.03
CA LEU A 98 -1.12 -5.29 10.47
C LEU A 98 -2.37 -4.88 11.24
N TYR A 99 -2.95 -3.72 10.93
CA TYR A 99 -4.17 -3.26 11.60
C TYR A 99 -5.38 -4.13 11.29
N TYR A 100 -5.57 -4.48 10.02
CA TYR A 100 -6.65 -5.33 9.58
C TYR A 100 -6.61 -6.69 10.26
N TRP A 101 -5.47 -7.38 10.17
CA TRP A 101 -5.32 -8.70 10.78
C TRP A 101 -5.32 -8.65 12.30
N GLY A 102 -4.77 -7.58 12.89
CA GLY A 102 -4.86 -7.35 14.33
C GLY A 102 -6.30 -7.21 14.82
N ALA A 103 -7.11 -6.41 14.14
CA ALA A 103 -8.54 -6.28 14.43
C ALA A 103 -9.30 -7.58 14.18
N PHE A 104 -9.05 -8.23 13.05
CA PHE A 104 -9.69 -9.50 12.67
C PHE A 104 -9.44 -10.61 13.70
N PHE A 105 -8.22 -10.73 14.22
CA PHE A 105 -7.91 -11.73 15.24
C PHE A 105 -8.37 -11.35 16.65
N TYR A 106 -8.54 -10.06 16.94
CA TYR A 106 -9.08 -9.59 18.21
C TYR A 106 -10.59 -9.79 18.28
N ASP A 107 -11.33 -9.25 17.30
CA ASP A 107 -12.76 -9.44 17.12
C ASP A 107 -13.15 -9.14 15.66
N PRO A 108 -13.52 -10.15 14.85
CA PRO A 108 -13.96 -9.97 13.47
C PRO A 108 -15.11 -8.97 13.31
N LYS A 109 -15.95 -8.79 14.34
CA LYS A 109 -17.11 -7.88 14.32
C LYS A 109 -16.72 -6.42 14.16
N ILE A 110 -15.53 -6.03 14.61
CA ILE A 110 -14.98 -4.68 14.43
C ILE A 110 -14.92 -4.29 12.93
N ILE A 111 -14.82 -5.29 12.05
CA ILE A 111 -14.71 -5.11 10.61
C ILE A 111 -16.05 -5.40 9.93
N SER A 112 -16.72 -6.51 10.28
CA SER A 112 -17.96 -6.93 9.60
C SER A 112 -19.17 -6.05 9.90
N ASP A 113 -19.17 -5.35 11.04
CA ASP A 113 -20.32 -4.59 11.50
C ASP A 113 -20.22 -3.10 11.10
N ILE A 114 -19.21 -2.72 10.32
CA ILE A 114 -19.14 -1.40 9.70
C ILE A 114 -20.23 -1.32 8.62
N GLU A 115 -21.19 -0.41 8.80
CA GLU A 115 -22.40 -0.29 7.99
C GLU A 115 -22.14 -0.32 6.47
N ASP A 116 -21.18 0.47 5.98
CA ASP A 116 -20.89 0.48 4.54
C ASP A 116 -20.17 -0.77 4.03
N LEU A 117 -19.55 -1.54 4.92
CA LEU A 117 -18.75 -2.72 4.58
C LEU A 117 -19.51 -4.02 4.79
N ILE A 118 -20.75 -3.97 5.29
CA ILE A 118 -21.54 -5.16 5.66
C ILE A 118 -21.76 -6.12 4.49
N ASN A 119 -21.85 -5.58 3.27
CA ASN A 119 -22.04 -6.37 2.04
C ASN A 119 -20.72 -6.90 1.46
N LEU A 120 -19.56 -6.44 1.96
CA LEU A 120 -18.26 -6.84 1.45
C LEU A 120 -17.91 -8.26 1.97
N PRO A 121 -17.74 -9.26 1.09
CA PRO A 121 -17.44 -10.60 1.54
C PRO A 121 -16.13 -10.65 2.33
N LEU A 122 -16.13 -11.36 3.46
CA LEU A 122 -14.96 -11.42 4.34
C LEU A 122 -13.71 -11.95 3.62
N TRP A 123 -13.86 -12.97 2.75
CA TRP A 123 -12.75 -13.50 1.96
C TRP A 123 -12.15 -12.44 1.04
N TYR A 124 -12.98 -11.57 0.45
CA TYR A 124 -12.53 -10.51 -0.44
C TYR A 124 -11.76 -9.46 0.37
N ASN A 125 -12.31 -9.08 1.52
CA ASN A 125 -11.66 -8.14 2.43
C ASN A 125 -10.30 -8.68 2.93
N ASN A 126 -10.21 -9.97 3.26
CA ASN A 126 -8.94 -10.63 3.62
C ASN A 126 -7.91 -10.53 2.48
N LEU A 127 -8.32 -10.79 1.23
CA LEU A 127 -7.44 -10.73 0.08
C LEU A 127 -6.96 -9.30 -0.21
N CYS A 128 -7.81 -8.28 -0.01
CA CYS A 128 -7.41 -6.87 -0.14
C CYS A 128 -6.29 -6.45 0.81
N HIS A 129 -6.09 -7.16 1.92
CA HIS A 129 -5.04 -6.86 2.89
C HIS A 129 -3.83 -7.79 2.79
N ILE A 130 -3.94 -8.94 2.11
CA ILE A 130 -2.83 -9.88 1.87
C ILE A 130 -2.14 -9.63 0.52
N ILE A 131 -2.91 -9.53 -0.57
CA ILE A 131 -2.37 -9.51 -1.92
C ILE A 131 -1.44 -8.31 -2.15
N PRO A 132 -1.76 -7.09 -1.69
CA PRO A 132 -0.91 -5.97 -2.04
C PRO A 132 0.52 -6.04 -1.49
N PRO A 133 0.75 -6.31 -0.19
CA PRO A 133 2.09 -6.58 0.31
C PRO A 133 2.85 -7.64 -0.49
N ILE A 134 2.20 -8.76 -0.83
CA ILE A 134 2.82 -9.85 -1.60
C ILE A 134 3.25 -9.38 -2.99
N THR A 135 2.36 -8.69 -3.71
CA THR A 135 2.69 -8.18 -5.05
C THR A 135 3.84 -7.18 -5.02
N LEU A 136 3.92 -6.33 -3.98
CA LEU A 136 5.05 -5.40 -3.80
C LEU A 136 6.35 -6.14 -3.51
N ILE A 137 6.33 -7.19 -2.67
CA ILE A 137 7.51 -8.02 -2.38
C ILE A 137 8.04 -8.69 -3.66
N ILE A 138 7.14 -9.27 -4.46
CA ILE A 138 7.48 -9.90 -5.74
C ILE A 138 8.05 -8.85 -6.70
N ASP A 139 7.39 -7.70 -6.85
CA ASP A 139 7.89 -6.63 -7.74
C ASP A 139 9.28 -6.15 -7.31
N ALA A 140 9.51 -5.95 -6.02
CA ALA A 140 10.81 -5.55 -5.49
C ALA A 140 11.89 -6.61 -5.75
N TRP A 141 11.56 -7.89 -5.56
CA TRP A 141 12.47 -8.99 -5.85
C TRP A 141 12.84 -9.06 -7.34
N LEU A 142 11.89 -8.78 -8.24
CA LEU A 142 12.14 -8.75 -9.68
C LEU A 142 12.95 -7.52 -10.11
N CYS A 143 12.56 -6.32 -9.65
CA CYS A 143 13.08 -5.06 -10.19
C CYS A 143 14.25 -4.45 -9.42
N HIS A 144 14.54 -4.94 -8.21
CA HIS A 144 15.59 -4.46 -7.31
C HIS A 144 15.57 -2.92 -7.16
N PRO A 145 14.60 -2.35 -6.41
CA PRO A 145 14.51 -0.91 -6.18
C PRO A 145 15.85 -0.34 -5.67
N LYS A 146 16.16 0.91 -6.02
CA LYS A 146 17.33 1.60 -5.50
C LYS A 146 17.14 1.88 -4.02
N ILE A 147 18.25 1.88 -3.28
CA ILE A 147 18.26 2.31 -1.89
C ILE A 147 18.06 3.83 -1.87
N VAL A 148 16.96 4.28 -1.26
CA VAL A 148 16.62 5.70 -1.15
C VAL A 148 16.70 6.21 0.30
N SER A 149 16.63 7.53 0.47
CA SER A 149 16.77 8.17 1.77
C SER A 149 15.57 7.85 2.67
N PHE A 150 15.87 7.41 3.89
CA PHE A 150 14.85 7.18 4.92
C PHE A 150 14.08 8.46 5.23
N TYR A 151 14.80 9.57 5.38
CA TYR A 151 14.21 10.86 5.76
C TYR A 151 13.28 11.41 4.67
N ASN A 152 13.65 11.26 3.40
CA ASN A 152 12.79 11.70 2.30
C ASN A 152 11.56 10.81 2.16
N THR A 153 11.69 9.49 2.35
CA THR A 153 10.53 8.60 2.41
C THR A 153 9.61 8.98 3.57
N LEU A 154 10.19 9.24 4.76
CA LEU A 154 9.44 9.65 5.94
C LEU A 154 8.68 10.96 5.71
N LYS A 155 9.26 11.93 4.98
CA LYS A 155 8.54 13.16 4.59
C LYS A 155 7.32 12.87 3.73
N ILE A 156 7.45 12.00 2.73
CA ILE A 156 6.34 11.67 1.81
C ILE A 156 5.24 10.90 2.54
N VAL A 157 5.60 9.86 3.30
CA VAL A 157 4.67 9.09 4.13
C VAL A 157 4.03 10.01 5.19
N GLY A 158 4.84 10.87 5.81
CA GLY A 158 4.43 11.89 6.77
C GLY A 158 3.35 12.79 6.21
N PHE A 159 3.58 13.37 5.03
CA PHE A 159 2.62 14.24 4.36
C PHE A 159 1.26 13.56 4.13
N ILE A 160 1.26 12.35 3.56
CA ILE A 160 0.02 11.60 3.26
C ILE A 160 -0.70 11.22 4.56
N GLY A 161 0.02 10.69 5.55
CA GLY A 161 -0.59 10.26 6.82
C GLY A 161 -1.11 11.43 7.65
N ILE A 162 -0.45 12.59 7.63
CA ILE A 162 -0.95 13.80 8.32
C ILE A 162 -2.25 14.26 7.68
N ILE A 163 -2.33 14.31 6.34
CA ILE A 163 -3.58 14.66 5.64
C ILE A 163 -4.72 13.73 6.04
N TYR A 164 -4.46 12.42 6.10
CA TYR A 164 -5.48 11.46 6.50
C TYR A 164 -5.91 11.61 7.96
N ASN A 165 -4.97 11.84 8.88
CA ASN A 165 -5.30 12.11 10.29
C ASN A 165 -6.11 13.41 10.46
N LEU A 166 -5.78 14.47 9.71
CA LEU A 166 -6.55 15.71 9.69
C LEU A 166 -7.97 15.47 9.17
N TYR A 167 -8.11 14.66 8.13
CA TYR A 167 -9.41 14.25 7.62
C TYR A 167 -10.24 13.50 8.68
N LEU A 168 -9.64 12.53 9.38
CA LEU A 168 -10.30 11.80 10.46
C LEU A 168 -10.72 12.72 11.62
N GLU A 169 -9.83 13.56 12.13
CA GLU A 169 -10.16 14.46 13.24
C GLU A 169 -11.21 15.51 12.85
N THR A 170 -11.16 16.01 11.61
CA THR A 170 -12.20 16.91 11.11
C THR A 170 -13.56 16.21 11.08
N GLY A 171 -13.60 14.97 10.59
CA GLY A 171 -14.81 14.14 10.59
C GLY A 171 -15.39 13.93 11.98
N ILE A 172 -14.53 13.62 12.95
CA ILE A 172 -14.92 13.34 14.33
C ILE A 172 -15.39 14.63 15.03
N LEU A 173 -14.60 15.70 14.96
CA LEU A 173 -14.82 16.92 15.74
C LEU A 173 -15.91 17.81 15.16
N LEU A 174 -16.03 17.91 13.83
CA LEU A 174 -16.99 18.81 13.18
C LEU A 174 -18.28 18.11 12.77
N TRP A 175 -18.21 16.84 12.40
CA TRP A 175 -19.37 16.11 11.84
C TRP A 175 -19.82 14.94 12.69
N ASN A 176 -19.12 14.60 13.78
CA ASN A 176 -19.40 13.42 14.60
C ASN A 176 -19.46 12.12 13.76
N THR A 177 -18.55 12.00 12.80
CA THR A 177 -18.45 10.84 11.90
C THR A 177 -17.04 10.29 11.88
N SER A 178 -16.92 8.98 11.67
CA SER A 178 -15.63 8.31 11.50
C SER A 178 -15.82 7.08 10.61
N PRO A 179 -14.90 6.81 9.67
CA PRO A 179 -14.83 5.51 8.98
C PRO A 179 -14.66 4.33 9.96
N TYR A 180 -14.15 4.61 11.16
CA TYR A 180 -13.93 3.65 12.23
C TYR A 180 -14.76 4.08 13.46
N PRO A 181 -15.99 3.58 13.64
CA PRO A 181 -16.94 4.07 14.65
C PRO A 181 -16.41 4.07 16.08
N GLU A 182 -15.53 3.13 16.44
CA GLU A 182 -14.88 3.09 17.77
C GLU A 182 -14.13 4.39 18.11
N PHE A 183 -13.60 5.11 17.13
CA PHE A 183 -12.91 6.38 17.36
C PHE A 183 -13.84 7.47 17.90
N LEU A 184 -15.15 7.39 17.61
CA LEU A 184 -16.14 8.33 18.14
C LEU A 184 -16.32 8.15 19.66
N LYS A 185 -16.05 6.95 20.19
CA LYS A 185 -16.15 6.65 21.62
C LYS A 185 -14.89 7.06 22.40
N TYR A 186 -13.78 7.30 21.70
CA TYR A 186 -12.50 7.63 22.33
C TYR A 186 -12.41 9.12 22.69
N THR A 187 -11.84 9.39 23.87
CA THR A 187 -11.41 10.75 24.22
C THR A 187 -10.32 11.24 23.27
N ILE A 188 -10.12 12.56 23.21
CA ILE A 188 -9.03 13.17 22.41
C ILE A 188 -7.69 12.50 22.73
N PHE A 189 -7.39 12.29 24.02
CA PHE A 189 -6.16 11.63 24.43
C PHE A 189 -5.99 10.23 23.81
N TYR A 190 -7.02 9.37 23.89
CA TYR A 190 -6.95 8.02 23.35
C TYR A 190 -6.85 7.97 21.82
N ARG A 191 -7.46 8.93 21.11
CA ARG A 191 -7.29 9.04 19.65
C ARG A 191 -5.87 9.42 19.27
N TYR A 192 -5.30 10.42 19.93
CA TYR A 192 -3.92 10.86 19.66
C TYR A 192 -2.89 9.81 20.06
N LEU A 193 -3.15 9.04 21.12
CA LEU A 193 -2.34 7.88 21.48
C LEU A 193 -2.40 6.81 20.37
N ASN A 194 -3.58 6.50 19.84
CA ASN A 194 -3.72 5.59 18.69
C ASN A 194 -2.97 6.10 17.47
N TYR A 195 -3.06 7.40 17.14
CA TYR A 195 -2.28 7.97 16.05
C TYR A 195 -0.77 7.84 16.27
N ALA A 196 -0.28 8.10 17.49
CA ALA A 196 1.12 7.95 17.82
C ALA A 196 1.62 6.51 17.66
N LEU A 197 0.80 5.52 18.07
CA LEU A 197 1.08 4.10 17.86
C LEU A 197 1.13 3.74 16.37
N THR A 198 0.16 4.23 15.59
CA THR A 198 0.13 4.06 14.12
C THR A 198 1.37 4.65 13.46
N TRP A 199 1.82 5.83 13.89
CA TRP A 199 3.04 6.44 13.38
C TRP A 199 4.29 5.63 13.75
N SER A 200 4.36 5.10 14.97
CA SER A 200 5.47 4.24 15.38
C SER A 200 5.56 2.98 14.51
N ILE A 201 4.43 2.32 14.27
CA ILE A 201 4.33 1.15 13.39
C ILE A 201 4.73 1.51 11.95
N THR A 202 4.19 2.62 11.43
CA THR A 202 4.49 3.10 10.07
C THR A 202 5.97 3.37 9.88
N ILE A 203 6.64 4.03 10.84
CA ILE A 203 8.09 4.27 10.80
C ILE A 203 8.87 2.95 10.79
N ARG A 204 8.46 1.96 11.59
CA ARG A 204 9.07 0.63 11.59
C ARG A 204 8.93 -0.06 10.25
N PHE A 205 7.79 0.08 9.57
CA PHE A 205 7.62 -0.48 8.22
C PHE A 205 8.44 0.24 7.14
N ILE A 206 8.71 1.55 7.27
CA ILE A 206 9.68 2.24 6.41
C ILE A 206 11.09 1.62 6.60
N LEU A 207 11.51 1.42 7.85
CA LEU A 207 12.80 0.80 8.16
C LEU A 207 12.88 -0.64 7.65
N LEU A 208 11.82 -1.42 7.83
CA LEU A 208 11.73 -2.80 7.33
C LEU A 208 11.84 -2.83 5.80
N GLY A 209 11.06 -2.00 5.10
CA GLY A 209 11.09 -1.90 3.64
C GLY A 209 12.47 -1.50 3.12
N LYS A 210 13.12 -0.52 3.76
CA LYS A 210 14.49 -0.10 3.40
C LYS A 210 15.50 -1.22 3.63
N THR A 211 15.39 -1.95 4.74
CA THR A 211 16.26 -3.08 5.07
C THR A 211 16.10 -4.19 4.06
N PHE A 212 14.85 -4.51 3.70
CA PHE A 212 14.53 -5.49 2.66
C PHE A 212 15.14 -5.11 1.31
N VAL A 213 14.96 -3.87 0.85
CA VAL A 213 15.57 -3.38 -0.40
C VAL A 213 17.09 -3.45 -0.34
N THR A 214 17.69 -3.11 0.81
CA THR A 214 19.15 -3.19 0.99
C THR A 214 19.63 -4.64 0.88
N TYR A 215 18.90 -5.59 1.48
CA TYR A 215 19.19 -7.02 1.38
C TYR A 215 19.13 -7.51 -0.07
N LEU A 216 18.06 -7.19 -0.81
CA LEU A 216 17.92 -7.55 -2.21
C LEU A 216 19.11 -7.06 -3.06
N ASN A 217 19.50 -5.79 -2.90
CA ASN A 217 20.64 -5.23 -3.64
C ASN A 217 21.97 -5.92 -3.28
N LYS A 218 22.21 -6.24 -2.00
CA LYS A 218 23.42 -6.97 -1.59
C LYS A 218 23.48 -8.37 -2.19
N THR A 219 22.36 -9.11 -2.18
CA THR A 219 22.32 -10.47 -2.75
C THR A 219 22.57 -10.48 -4.26
N ASN A 220 22.09 -9.46 -4.99
CA ASN A 220 22.32 -9.36 -6.43
C ASN A 220 23.78 -9.03 -6.76
N LEU A 221 24.41 -8.13 -6.00
CA LEU A 221 25.84 -7.82 -6.13
C LEU A 221 26.72 -9.06 -5.90
N ASN A 222 26.42 -9.86 -4.86
CA ASN A 222 27.15 -11.09 -4.58
C ASN A 222 27.03 -12.10 -5.73
N LYS A 223 25.84 -12.28 -6.31
CA LYS A 223 25.64 -13.17 -7.46
C LYS A 223 26.45 -12.74 -8.70
N GLN A 224 26.60 -11.44 -8.92
CA GLN A 224 27.40 -10.93 -10.04
C GLN A 224 28.90 -11.13 -9.80
N THR A 225 29.39 -10.92 -8.58
CA THR A 225 30.80 -11.14 -8.26
C THR A 225 31.21 -12.61 -8.35
N THR A 226 30.33 -13.55 -7.96
CA THR A 226 30.61 -14.99 -8.13
C THR A 226 30.72 -15.36 -9.62
N LYS A 227 29.81 -14.87 -10.47
CA LYS A 227 29.86 -15.13 -11.92
C LYS A 227 31.11 -14.58 -12.61
N ILE A 228 31.67 -13.48 -12.12
CA ILE A 228 32.92 -12.92 -12.67
C ILE A 228 34.12 -13.80 -12.29
N LYS A 229 34.09 -14.48 -11.13
CA LYS A 229 35.18 -15.38 -10.71
C LYS A 229 35.15 -16.75 -11.38
N GLU A 230 34.02 -17.13 -11.96
CA GLU A 230 33.83 -18.42 -12.66
C GLU A 230 34.14 -18.34 -14.17
N ASN A 231 34.43 -17.14 -14.69
CA ASN A 231 34.86 -16.89 -16.07
C ASN A 231 36.32 -16.43 -16.11
#